data_AF-A0A7X6U3H7-F1
#
_entry.id   AF-A0A7X6U3H7-F1
#
_cell.length_a   1.000
_cell.length_b   1.000
_cell.length_c   1.000
_cell.angle_alpha   90.00
_cell.angle_beta   90.00
_cell.angle_gamma   90.00
#
_symmetry.space_group_name_H-M   'P 1'
#
loop_
_entity.id
_entity.type
_entity.pdbx_description
1 polymer ?
#
loop_
_entity_poly.entity_id
_entity_poly.type
_entity_poly.pdbx_seq_one_letter_code
_entity_poly.pdbx_strand_id
1 'polypeptide(L)'
;MNTYCTQKLLLFSLVSILLLALSACRTTPLYTEGDIHFEVTCIEQGDECQERMRAACAEYGGEVVDVNIARERYISEELKAELRQEERQARSVHVTCRPPADVEEEAKGSN
;
A
#
# COMPACT_ATOMS: atom_id res chain seq x y z
N MET A 1 -15.66 -19.99 53.16
CA MET A 1 -15.55 -18.75 52.35
C MET A 1 -14.14 -18.69 51.79
N ASN A 2 -13.95 -18.81 50.46
CA ASN A 2 -12.74 -18.34 49.73
C ASN A 2 -12.75 -18.67 48.22
N THR A 3 -13.78 -19.32 47.67
CA THR A 3 -13.88 -19.58 46.22
C THR A 3 -14.24 -18.36 45.38
N TYR A 4 -14.95 -17.39 45.97
CA TYR A 4 -15.35 -16.14 45.29
C TYR A 4 -14.20 -15.16 45.05
N CYS A 5 -13.11 -15.27 45.82
CA CYS A 5 -11.96 -14.37 45.71
C CYS A 5 -11.03 -14.81 44.56
N THR A 6 -10.78 -16.12 44.45
CA THR A 6 -9.96 -16.73 43.39
C THR A 6 -10.57 -16.56 42.00
N GLN A 7 -11.90 -16.65 41.88
CA GLN A 7 -12.58 -16.45 40.59
C GLN A 7 -12.47 -15.00 40.10
N LYS A 8 -12.57 -14.02 41.01
CA LYS A 8 -12.39 -12.59 40.66
C LYS A 8 -10.95 -12.30 40.24
N LEU A 9 -9.96 -12.84 40.94
CA LEU A 9 -8.54 -12.71 40.58
C LEU A 9 -8.23 -13.29 39.19
N LEU A 10 -8.79 -14.46 38.86
CA LEU A 10 -8.66 -15.05 37.54
C LEU A 10 -9.28 -14.20 36.44
N LEU A 11 -10.48 -13.65 36.68
CA LEU A 11 -11.16 -12.76 35.73
C LEU A 11 -10.36 -11.46 35.51
N PHE A 12 -9.82 -10.84 36.57
CA PHE A 12 -8.99 -9.65 36.43
C PHE A 12 -7.70 -9.94 35.64
N SER A 13 -7.03 -11.06 35.91
CA SER A 13 -5.83 -11.46 35.17
C SER A 13 -6.13 -11.65 33.67
N LEU A 14 -7.25 -12.27 33.33
CA LEU A 14 -7.65 -12.49 31.94
C LEU A 14 -7.94 -11.18 31.22
N VAL A 15 -8.61 -10.24 31.88
CA VAL A 15 -8.89 -8.91 31.34
C VAL A 15 -7.61 -8.10 31.13
N SER A 16 -6.67 -8.16 32.07
CA SER A 16 -5.38 -7.48 31.93
C SER A 16 -4.56 -8.02 30.76
N ILE A 17 -4.53 -9.35 30.57
CA ILE A 17 -3.84 -9.99 29.43
C ILE A 17 -4.51 -9.60 28.11
N LEU A 18 -5.84 -9.54 28.07
CA LEU A 18 -6.58 -9.12 26.88
C LEU A 18 -6.26 -7.66 26.52
N LEU A 19 -6.26 -6.74 27.50
CA LEU A 19 -5.94 -5.33 27.27
C LEU A 19 -4.48 -5.12 26.80
N LEU A 20 -3.54 -5.90 27.34
CA LEU A 20 -2.14 -5.91 26.88
C LEU A 20 -1.99 -6.48 25.46
N ALA A 21 -2.82 -7.45 25.07
CA ALA A 21 -2.82 -7.98 23.70
C ALA A 21 -3.39 -6.96 22.70
N LEU A 22 -4.39 -6.16 23.09
CA LEU A 22 -4.93 -5.11 22.22
C LEU A 22 -3.98 -3.89 22.06
N SER A 23 -3.10 -3.60 23.02
CA SER A 23 -2.13 -2.50 22.88
C SER A 23 -0.94 -2.82 21.96
N ALA A 24 -0.76 -4.09 21.57
CA ALA A 24 0.26 -4.53 20.64
C ALA A 24 -0.18 -4.51 19.16
N CYS A 25 -1.45 -4.19 18.88
CA CYS A 25 -1.91 -3.93 17.52
C CYS A 25 -1.43 -2.55 17.04
N ARG A 26 -0.14 -2.46 16.72
CA ARG A 26 0.41 -1.33 15.98
C ARG A 26 -0.20 -1.40 14.57
N THR A 27 -1.31 -0.70 14.35
CA THR A 27 -1.92 -0.58 13.03
C THR A 27 -1.00 0.27 12.17
N THR A 28 -0.11 -0.37 11.41
CA THR A 28 0.58 0.30 10.31
C THR A 28 -0.48 0.71 9.29
N PRO A 29 -0.67 2.01 9.02
CA PRO A 29 -1.62 2.44 8.02
C PRO A 29 -1.22 1.85 6.66
N LEU A 30 -2.15 1.14 6.03
CA LEU A 30 -1.93 0.55 4.69
C LEU A 30 -1.78 1.65 3.62
N TYR A 31 -2.34 2.84 3.88
CA TYR A 31 -2.28 4.03 3.03
C TYR A 31 -1.85 5.22 3.89
N THR A 32 -0.73 5.84 3.54
CA THR A 32 -0.27 7.07 4.19
C THR A 32 -0.61 8.28 3.32
N GLU A 33 -1.11 9.34 3.93
CA GLU A 33 -1.26 10.64 3.28
C GLU A 33 0.13 11.08 2.78
N GLY A 34 0.36 10.99 1.46
CA GLY A 34 1.67 11.22 0.85
C GLY A 34 2.15 10.12 -0.11
N ASP A 35 1.48 8.97 -0.18
CA ASP A 35 1.81 7.94 -1.18
C ASP A 35 1.53 8.45 -2.62
N ILE A 36 2.49 8.27 -3.52
CA ILE A 36 2.40 8.63 -4.94
C ILE A 36 1.86 7.43 -5.70
N HIS A 37 0.79 7.65 -6.47
CA HIS A 37 0.14 6.61 -7.27
C HIS A 37 0.42 6.83 -8.77
N PHE A 38 1.08 5.86 -9.40
CA PHE A 38 1.32 5.83 -10.83
C PHE A 38 0.36 4.83 -11.49
N GLU A 39 -0.55 5.30 -12.34
CA GLU A 39 -1.40 4.42 -13.16
C GLU A 39 -1.05 4.59 -14.64
N VAL A 40 -0.70 3.50 -15.31
CA VAL A 40 -0.34 3.49 -16.72
C VAL A 40 -0.96 2.31 -17.46
N THR A 41 -1.44 2.57 -18.68
CA THR A 41 -1.88 1.53 -19.60
C THR A 41 -0.69 1.01 -20.40
N CYS A 42 -0.39 -0.27 -20.26
CA CYS A 42 0.71 -0.95 -20.91
C CYS A 42 0.20 -1.86 -22.03
N ILE A 43 0.73 -1.69 -23.24
CA ILE A 43 0.40 -2.49 -24.43
C ILE A 43 1.49 -3.55 -24.73
N GLU A 44 2.65 -3.40 -24.09
CA GLU A 44 3.77 -4.34 -24.18
C GLU A 44 3.47 -5.62 -23.40
N GLN A 45 3.98 -6.76 -23.90
CA GLN A 45 3.94 -8.01 -23.14
C GLN A 45 5.02 -7.97 -22.06
N GLY A 46 4.62 -7.91 -20.80
CA GLY A 46 5.49 -8.27 -19.68
C GLY A 46 6.02 -7.10 -18.85
N ASP A 47 6.87 -7.48 -17.91
CA ASP A 47 7.27 -6.73 -16.72
C ASP A 47 7.97 -5.38 -17.03
N GLU A 48 8.34 -5.10 -18.28
CA GLU A 48 9.06 -3.87 -18.67
C GLU A 48 8.31 -2.58 -18.31
N CYS A 49 6.98 -2.56 -18.49
CA CYS A 49 6.18 -1.40 -18.13
C CYS A 49 6.15 -1.21 -16.60
N GLN A 50 6.04 -2.31 -15.85
CA GLN A 50 6.12 -2.30 -14.40
C GLN A 50 7.51 -1.83 -13.94
N GLU A 51 8.58 -2.34 -14.54
CA GLU A 51 9.95 -1.97 -14.18
C GLU A 51 10.22 -0.48 -14.43
N ARG A 52 9.66 0.11 -15.50
CA ARG A 52 9.71 1.56 -15.71
C ARG A 52 9.03 2.34 -14.60
N MET A 53 7.89 1.86 -14.09
CA MET A 53 7.20 2.49 -12.96
C MET A 53 7.97 2.31 -11.64
N ARG A 54 8.61 1.15 -11.44
CA ARG A 54 9.51 0.93 -10.29
C ARG A 54 10.73 1.85 -10.35
N ALA A 55 11.33 2.00 -11.52
CA ALA A 55 12.45 2.91 -11.74
C ALA A 55 12.05 4.37 -11.48
N ALA A 56 10.88 4.79 -11.95
CA ALA A 56 10.36 6.12 -11.65
C ALA A 56 10.21 6.34 -10.14
N CYS A 57 9.65 5.37 -9.40
CA CYS A 57 9.57 5.45 -7.93
C CYS A 57 10.97 5.58 -7.28
N ALA A 58 11.96 4.83 -7.78
CA ALA A 58 13.33 4.88 -7.29
C ALA A 58 14.02 6.23 -7.58
N GLU A 59 13.72 6.89 -8.70
CA GLU A 59 14.23 8.24 -9.02
C GLU A 59 13.76 9.29 -8.01
N TYR A 60 12.55 9.12 -7.45
CA TYR A 60 12.04 9.96 -6.36
C TYR A 60 12.60 9.58 -4.98
N GLY A 61 13.53 8.61 -4.91
CA GLY A 61 14.04 8.06 -3.66
C GLY A 61 13.00 7.31 -2.84
N GLY A 62 11.86 6.95 -3.47
CA GLY A 62 10.75 6.26 -2.82
C GLY A 62 10.88 4.74 -2.88
N GLU A 63 10.05 4.07 -2.09
CA GLU A 63 9.92 2.61 -2.07
C GLU A 63 8.57 2.18 -2.66
N VAL A 64 8.59 1.17 -3.52
CA VAL A 64 7.37 0.59 -4.07
C VAL A 64 6.70 -0.27 -3.00
N VAL A 65 5.52 0.15 -2.55
CA VAL A 65 4.78 -0.54 -1.48
C VAL A 65 3.65 -1.43 -2.01
N ASP A 66 3.14 -1.16 -3.21
CA ASP A 66 2.13 -1.98 -3.85
C ASP A 66 2.21 -1.91 -5.38
N VAL A 67 1.89 -3.02 -6.04
CA VAL A 67 1.79 -3.12 -7.51
C VAL A 67 0.54 -3.93 -7.86
N ASN A 68 -0.38 -3.30 -8.57
CA ASN A 68 -1.62 -3.92 -9.02
C ASN A 68 -1.67 -3.91 -10.56
N ILE A 69 -1.82 -5.10 -11.14
CA ILE A 69 -1.95 -5.27 -12.59
C ILE A 69 -3.37 -5.75 -12.87
N ALA A 70 -4.17 -4.90 -13.50
CA ALA A 70 -5.52 -5.22 -13.89
C ALA A 70 -5.65 -5.31 -15.42
N ARG A 71 -6.66 -6.05 -15.88
CA ARG A 71 -7.08 -5.92 -17.27
C ARG A 71 -7.56 -4.50 -17.50
N GLU A 72 -7.06 -3.89 -18.56
CA GLU A 72 -7.35 -2.50 -18.87
C GLU A 72 -8.86 -2.26 -19.01
N ARG A 73 -9.36 -1.24 -18.33
CA ARG A 73 -10.79 -0.87 -18.31
C ARG A 73 -11.07 0.35 -19.18
N TYR A 74 -10.08 1.21 -19.42
CA TYR A 74 -10.28 2.53 -20.02
C TYR A 74 -9.40 2.75 -21.27
N ILE A 75 -9.45 1.83 -22.24
CA ILE A 75 -8.93 2.09 -23.59
C ILE A 75 -10.05 2.53 -24.54
N SER A 76 -9.71 3.39 -25.50
CA SER A 76 -10.65 3.75 -26.56
C SER A 76 -11.02 2.51 -27.40
N GLU A 77 -12.20 2.54 -28.04
CA GLU A 77 -12.65 1.41 -28.85
C GLU A 77 -11.78 1.25 -30.11
N GLU A 78 -11.20 2.33 -30.62
CA GLU A 78 -10.22 2.31 -31.71
C GLU A 78 -8.96 1.54 -31.30
N LEU A 79 -8.36 1.91 -30.16
CA LEU A 79 -7.16 1.24 -29.66
C LEU A 79 -7.45 -0.23 -29.33
N LYS A 80 -8.61 -0.52 -28.77
CA LYS A 80 -9.05 -1.90 -28.51
C LYS A 80 -9.24 -2.72 -29.79
N ALA A 81 -9.68 -2.10 -30.88
CA ALA A 81 -9.80 -2.76 -32.18
C ALA A 81 -8.42 -3.05 -32.79
N GLU A 82 -7.50 -2.09 -32.74
CA GLU A 82 -6.11 -2.26 -33.17
C GLU A 82 -5.41 -3.39 -32.42
N LEU A 83 -5.51 -3.40 -31.09
CA LEU A 83 -4.91 -4.45 -30.26
C LEU A 83 -5.48 -5.85 -30.57
N ARG A 84 -6.77 -5.95 -30.90
CA ARG A 84 -7.36 -7.22 -31.34
C ARG A 84 -6.81 -7.69 -32.68
N GLN A 85 -6.53 -6.77 -33.61
CA GLN A 85 -5.93 -7.12 -34.91
C GLN A 85 -4.48 -7.59 -34.77
N GLU A 86 -3.76 -7.05 -33.79
CA GLU A 86 -2.37 -7.43 -33.50
C GLU A 86 -2.26 -8.63 -32.53
N GLU A 87 -3.38 -9.23 -32.09
CA GLU A 87 -3.42 -10.26 -31.03
C GLU A 87 -2.75 -9.82 -29.71
N ARG A 88 -2.75 -8.51 -29.43
CA ARG A 88 -2.18 -7.91 -28.22
C ARG A 88 -3.27 -7.57 -27.21
N GLN A 89 -2.85 -7.41 -25.95
CA GLN A 89 -3.74 -7.04 -24.86
C GLN A 89 -3.13 -5.91 -24.05
N ALA A 90 -3.92 -4.87 -23.80
CA ALA A 90 -3.56 -3.83 -22.85
C ALA A 90 -3.81 -4.29 -21.41
N ARG A 91 -2.94 -3.84 -20.49
CA ARG A 91 -3.07 -4.02 -19.05
C ARG A 91 -2.89 -2.66 -18.36
N SER A 92 -3.72 -2.39 -17.35
CA SER A 92 -3.49 -1.27 -16.44
C SER A 92 -2.50 -1.73 -15.38
N VAL A 93 -1.42 -0.98 -15.20
CA VAL A 93 -0.44 -1.19 -14.13
C VAL A 93 -0.53 0.01 -13.20
N HIS A 94 -0.86 -0.27 -11.95
CA HIS A 94 -0.93 0.70 -10.86
C HIS A 94 0.18 0.40 -9.86
N VAL A 95 1.06 1.37 -9.65
CA VAL A 95 2.15 1.28 -8.67
C VAL A 95 1.94 2.34 -7.59
N THR A 96 2.00 1.93 -6.33
CA THR A 96 2.02 2.84 -5.19
C THR A 96 3.45 2.98 -4.71
N CYS A 97 3.95 4.20 -4.75
CA CYS A 97 5.30 4.58 -4.35
C CYS A 97 5.21 5.42 -3.08
N ARG A 98 5.91 5.00 -2.03
CA ARG A 98 6.02 5.76 -0.80
C ARG A 98 7.28 6.63 -0.87
N PRO A 99 7.15 7.98 -0.84
CA PRO A 99 8.31 8.86 -0.76
C PRO A 99 9.17 8.55 0.46
N PRO A 100 10.46 8.88 0.45
CA PRO A 100 11.28 8.82 1.66
C PRO A 100 10.65 9.75 2.70
N ALA A 101 10.61 9.32 3.97
CA ALA A 101 10.11 10.18 5.03
C ALA A 101 10.94 11.47 5.05
N ASP A 102 10.30 12.62 4.85
CA ASP A 102 10.94 13.91 4.95
C ASP A 102 11.60 14.02 6.33
N VAL A 103 12.94 14.12 6.37
CA VAL A 103 13.68 14.51 7.57
C VAL A 103 13.56 16.04 7.71
N GLU A 104 12.35 16.60 7.64
CA GLU A 104 12.11 18.04 7.78
C GLU A 104 10.84 18.32 8.60
N GLU A 105 10.69 17.65 9.74
CA GLU A 105 10.11 18.29 10.93
C GLU A 105 11.26 18.53 11.91
N GLU A 106 11.73 19.77 12.05
CA GLU A 106 12.50 20.37 13.18
C GLU A 106 13.44 21.50 12.70
N ALA A 107 12.96 22.44 11.86
CA ALA A 107 13.68 23.70 11.66
C ALA A 107 12.78 24.84 11.17
N LYS A 108 11.85 25.31 12.01
CA LYS A 108 11.51 26.74 12.23
C LYS A 108 10.22 26.90 13.02
N GLY A 109 10.32 26.61 14.31
CA GLY A 109 9.54 27.27 15.34
C GLY A 109 10.48 28.07 16.24
N SER A 110 11.05 29.17 15.74
CA SER A 110 11.58 30.27 16.57
C SER A 110 12.09 31.40 15.68
N ASN A 111 11.32 32.48 15.56
CA ASN A 111 11.80 33.86 15.66
C ASN A 111 10.61 34.78 15.91
#